data_AF-A0A511J4T0-F1
#
_entry.id   AF-A0A511J4T0-F1
#
_cell.length_a   1.000
_cell.length_b   1.000
_cell.length_c   1.000
_cell.angle_alpha   90.00
_cell.angle_beta   90.00
_cell.angle_gamma   90.00
#
_symmetry.space_group_name_H-M   'P 1'
#
loop_
_entity.id
_entity.type
_entity.pdbx_description
1 polymer ?
#
loop_
_entity_poly.entity_id
_entity_poly.type
_entity_poly.pdbx_seq_one_letter_code
_entity_poly.pdbx_strand_id
1 'polypeptide(L)' 'MHQFSVYSKLLLNNTASQAMLGRLKVNNPKKGMVTLLTITEKQFARMVYLNGERDVSIANSDQRIIFLGEDLDDES' A
#
# COMPACT_ATOMS: atom_id res chain seq x y z
N MET A 1 0.43 7.78 1.40
CA MET A 1 -0.15 7.59 2.76
C MET A 1 -1.65 7.63 2.59
N HIS A 2 -2.40 6.60 3.00
CA HIS A 2 -3.81 6.51 2.58
C HIS A 2 -4.75 7.42 3.35
N GLN A 3 -4.59 7.51 4.67
CA GLN A 3 -5.38 8.39 5.52
C GLN A 3 -4.63 8.67 6.82
N PHE A 4 -5.05 9.69 7.57
CA PHE A 4 -4.54 9.90 8.92
C PHE A 4 -4.73 8.64 9.76
N SER A 5 -3.64 8.18 10.38
CA SER A 5 -3.60 6.95 11.20
C SER A 5 -3.90 5.63 10.47
N VAL A 6 -3.93 5.60 9.13
CA VAL A 6 -4.11 4.38 8.33
C VAL A 6 -2.98 4.25 7.32
N TYR A 7 -2.25 3.14 7.42
CA TYR A 7 -1.04 2.88 6.65
C TYR A 7 -1.17 1.54 5.93
N SER A 8 -0.58 1.46 4.73
CA SER A 8 -0.47 0.23 3.97
C SER A 8 0.98 -0.10 3.67
N LYS A 9 1.21 -1.34 3.27
CA LYS A 9 2.49 -1.79 2.73
C LYS A 9 2.24 -2.89 1.72
N LEU A 10 2.72 -2.70 0.50
CA LEU A 10 2.69 -3.72 -0.55
C LEU A 10 3.71 -4.83 -0.23
N LEU A 11 3.28 -6.08 -0.34
CA LEU A 11 4.09 -7.26 -0.03
C LEU A 11 4.00 -8.27 -1.17
N LEU A 12 5.16 -8.70 -1.68
CA LEU A 12 5.26 -9.53 -2.88
C LEU A 12 4.70 -10.94 -2.70
N ASN A 13 4.79 -11.49 -1.49
CA ASN A 13 4.38 -12.86 -1.20
C ASN A 13 4.08 -13.07 0.28
N ASN A 14 3.54 -14.24 0.61
CA ASN A 14 3.16 -14.59 1.98
C ASN A 14 4.38 -14.67 2.92
N THR A 15 5.54 -15.11 2.44
CA THR A 15 6.76 -15.17 3.25
C THR A 15 7.18 -13.77 3.73
N ALA A 16 7.16 -12.79 2.83
CA ALA A 16 7.42 -11.39 3.17
C ALA A 16 6.38 -10.84 4.15
N SER A 17 5.11 -11.24 4.01
CA SER A 17 4.04 -10.88 4.94
C SER A 17 4.27 -11.41 6.35
N GLN A 18 4.61 -12.69 6.49
CA GLN A 18 4.92 -13.29 7.80
C GLN A 18 6.16 -12.67 8.43
N ALA A 19 7.20 -12.41 7.65
CA ALA A 19 8.41 -11.73 8.13
C ALA A 19 8.09 -10.31 8.65
N MET A 20 7.25 -9.56 7.95
CA MET A 20 6.80 -8.24 8.39
C MET A 20 5.94 -8.30 9.65
N LEU A 21 5.03 -9.27 9.75
CA LEU A 21 4.23 -9.48 10.96
C LEU A 21 5.11 -9.78 12.17
N GLY A 22 6.15 -10.60 12.00
CA GLY A 22 7.15 -10.85 13.04
C GLY A 22 7.83 -9.57 13.53
N ARG A 23 8.28 -8.71 12.60
CA ARG A 23 8.90 -7.41 12.92
C ARG A 23 7.95 -6.47 13.66
N LEU A 24 6.67 -6.44 13.26
CA LEU A 24 5.66 -5.60 13.90
C LEU A 24 5.36 -6.07 15.33
N LYS A 25 5.31 -7.39 15.57
CA LYS A 25 5.13 -7.95 16.91
C LYS A 25 6.29 -7.58 17.85
N VAL A 26 7.53 -7.59 17.36
CA VAL A 26 8.71 -7.17 18.12
C VAL A 26 8.67 -5.68 18.46
N ASN A 27 8.19 -4.84 17.53
CA ASN A 27 8.09 -3.39 17.70
C ASN A 27 6.69 -2.93 18.16
N ASN A 28 5.94 -3.80 18.84
CA ASN A 28 4.56 -3.49 19.22
C ASN A 28 4.52 -2.43 20.34
N PRO A 29 3.85 -1.28 20.14
CA PRO A 29 3.68 -0.29 21.20
C PRO A 29 2.80 -0.85 22.34
N LYS A 30 3.17 -0.58 23.59
CA LYS A 30 2.43 -1.04 24.79
C LYS A 30 1.17 -0.22 25.11
N LYS A 31 0.89 0.82 24.32
CA LYS A 31 -0.25 1.73 24.51
C LYS A 31 -0.95 1.96 23.18
N GLY A 32 -2.26 2.13 23.23
CA GLY A 32 -3.10 2.35 22.05
C GLY A 32 -3.63 1.04 21.45
N MET A 33 -4.39 1.18 20.36
CA MET A 33 -4.97 0.07 19.61
C MET A 33 -4.41 0.09 18.19
N VAL A 34 -3.68 -0.97 17.83
CA VAL A 34 -3.12 -1.15 16.49
C VAL A 34 -3.66 -2.46 15.93
N THR A 35 -4.33 -2.39 14.79
CA THR A 35 -4.92 -3.54 14.11
C THR A 35 -4.31 -3.69 12.72
N LEU A 36 -4.07 -4.93 12.32
CA LEU A 36 -3.47 -5.29 11.04
C LEU A 36 -4.50 -6.06 10.22
N LEU A 37 -4.67 -5.69 8.94
CA LEU A 37 -5.51 -6.39 7.99
C LEU A 37 -4.70 -6.74 6.76
N THR A 38 -4.65 -8.03 6.42
CA THR A 38 -3.99 -8.51 5.20
C THR A 38 -5.06 -8.68 4.12
N ILE A 39 -4.87 -7.98 3.01
CA ILE A 39 -5.71 -8.06 1.81
C ILE A 39 -4.85 -8.33 0.58
N THR A 40 -5.49 -8.81 -0.49
CA THR A 40 -4.84 -8.99 -1.79
C THR A 40 -4.84 -7.68 -2.57
N GLU A 41 -3.88 -7.51 -3.49
CA GLU A 41 -3.82 -6.33 -4.36
C GLU A 41 -5.11 -6.13 -5.16
N LYS A 42 -5.70 -7.23 -5.65
CA LYS A 42 -6.98 -7.20 -6.37
C LYS A 42 -8.12 -6.69 -5.50
N GLN A 43 -8.09 -6.92 -4.18
CA GLN A 43 -9.08 -6.36 -3.27
C GLN A 43 -8.81 -4.88 -3.00
N PHE A 44 -7.55 -4.50 -2.78
CA PHE A 44 -7.15 -3.11 -2.55
C PHE A 44 -7.47 -2.20 -3.75
N ALA A 45 -7.15 -2.64 -4.97
CA ALA A 45 -7.42 -1.89 -6.20
C ALA A 45 -8.92 -1.68 -6.49
N ARG A 46 -9.80 -2.54 -5.94
CA ARG A 46 -11.27 -2.41 -6.06
C ARG A 46 -11.91 -1.59 -4.94
N MET A 47 -11.12 -1.01 -4.06
CA MET A 47 -11.64 -0.17 -2.98
C MET A 47 -12.40 1.02 -3.58
N VAL A 48 -13.66 1.17 -3.18
CA VAL A 48 -14.54 2.25 -3.64
C VAL A 48 -14.34 3.45 -2.72
N TYR A 49 -13.98 4.60 -3.31
CA TYR A 49 -13.85 5.87 -2.61
C TYR A 49 -15.16 6.63 -2.71
N LEU A 50 -15.81 6.89 -1.57
CA LEU A 50 -17.08 7.62 -1.54
C LEU A 50 -16.89 9.14 -1.67
N ASN A 51 -15.72 9.64 -1.25
CA ASN A 51 -15.33 11.05 -1.32
C ASN A 51 -13.79 11.15 -1.28
N GLY A 52 -13.23 12.14 -1.97
CA GLY A 52 -11.79 12.37 -2.11
C GLY A 52 -11.18 11.64 -3.31
N GLU A 53 -9.90 11.90 -3.52
CA GLU A 53 -9.12 11.32 -4.62
C GLU A 53 -8.18 10.22 -4.14
N ARG A 54 -7.88 9.29 -5.03
CA ARG A 54 -6.91 8.21 -4.76
C ARG A 54 -5.49 8.77 -4.88
N ASP A 55 -4.62 8.34 -3.96
CA ASP A 55 -3.18 8.58 -4.05
C ASP A 55 -2.57 7.78 -5.23
N VAL A 56 -2.27 8.48 -6.31
CA VAL A 56 -1.69 7.97 -7.58
C VAL A 56 -0.16 7.86 -7.57
N SER A 57 0.49 7.98 -6.40
CA SER A 57 1.94 7.82 -6.32
C SER A 57 2.39 6.43 -6.79
N ILE A 58 3.57 6.38 -7.42
CA ILE A 58 4.21 5.15 -7.90
C ILE A 58 4.35 4.11 -6.78
N ALA A 59 4.54 4.55 -5.53
CA ALA A 59 4.63 3.67 -4.38
C ALA A 59 3.35 2.88 -4.08
N ASN A 60 2.19 3.35 -4.57
CA ASN A 60 0.90 2.66 -4.46
C ASN A 60 0.52 1.89 -5.74
N SER A 61 1.44 1.77 -6.70
CA SER A 61 1.28 1.01 -7.93
C SER A 61 1.93 -0.36 -7.80
N ASP A 62 1.33 -1.37 -8.42
CA ASP A 62 1.88 -2.73 -8.55
C ASP A 62 2.63 -2.93 -9.87
N GLN A 63 2.83 -1.85 -10.64
CA GLN A 63 3.60 -1.86 -11.89
C GLN A 63 5.03 -2.38 -11.65
N ARG A 64 5.44 -3.31 -12.52
CA ARG A 64 6.81 -3.89 -12.46
C ARG A 64 7.87 -3.00 -13.07
N ILE A 65 7.48 -2.11 -13.98
CA ILE A 65 8.36 -1.19 -14.69
C ILE A 65 7.84 0.21 -14.40
N ILE A 66 8.74 1.10 -14.01
CA ILE A 66 8.44 2.49 -13.69
C ILE A 66 9.29 3.34 -14.62
N PHE A 67 8.64 4.30 -15.28
CA PHE A 67 9.31 5.33 -16.06
C PHE A 67 9.26 6.63 -15.26
N LEU A 68 10.41 7.28 -15.13
CA LEU A 68 10.54 8.56 -14.44
C LEU A 68 10.96 9.59 -15.48
N GLY A 69 10.01 10.41 -15.95
CA GLY A 69 10.32 11.59 -16.77
C GLY A 69 9.85 11.61 -18.22
N GLU A 70 8.95 10.70 -18.65
CA GLU A 70 8.31 10.80 -19.97
C GLU A 70 6.83 10.41 -19.83
N ASP A 71 5.93 11.40 -19.98
CA ASP A 71 4.53 11.13 -20.25
C ASP A 71 4.44 10.74 -21.73
N LEU A 72 4.15 9.47 -22.03
CA LEU A 72 3.93 8.97 -23.40
C LEU A 72 2.70 9.61 -24.08
N ASP A 73 2.01 10.52 -23.39
CA ASP A 73 0.83 11.23 -23.88
C ASP A 73 1.21 12.53 -24.63
N ASP A 74 2.49 12.92 -24.69
CA ASP A 74 2.97 14.08 -25.46
C ASP A 74 3.16 13.83 -26.97
N GLU A 75 2.87 12.61 -27.47
CA GLU A 75 2.83 12.29 -28.92
C GLU A 75 1.38 12.10 -29.45
N SER A 76 0.51 13.11 -29.26
CA SER A 76 -0.74 13.21 -30.04
C SER A 76 -1.07 14.61 -30.53
#